data_AF-A0A163JN10-F1
#
_entry.id   AF-A0A163JN10-F1
#
_cell.length_a   1.000
_cell.length_b   1.000
_cell.length_c   1.000
_cell.angle_alpha   90.00
_cell.angle_beta   90.00
_cell.angle_gamma   90.00
#
_symmetry.space_group_name_H-M   'P 1'
#
loop_
_entity.id
_entity.type
_entity.pdbx_description
1 polymer ?
#
loop_
_entity_poly.entity_id
_entity_poly.type
_entity_poly.pdbx_seq_one_letter_code
_entity_poly.pdbx_strand_id
1 'polypeptide(L)'
;MGSVFNDTTNTTYELTPDVPLILGRLQVNKGDLRLSRNHGIQITLLGDQRCFVKSMSSNPCILDDAILPKKLTDSGQEEGQEVEAFDGQWIYLLPGKTYPLRLTLPKAMTTPTPRKPLMGHQTETYTYDDSDDSGENGDMAEQRSDSLLHDIDMDQGEEDVSVSGLSSTPSSIVSTESSLIGDESWSD
;
A
#
# COMPACT_ATOMS: atom_id res chain seq x y z
N MET A 1 -17.86 20.69 -2.18
CA MET A 1 -17.72 19.86 -0.98
C MET A 1 -17.20 18.51 -1.43
N GLY A 2 -16.21 17.94 -0.75
CA GLY A 2 -15.70 16.61 -1.08
C GLY A 2 -16.55 15.52 -0.45
N SER A 3 -16.51 14.32 -1.02
CA SER A 3 -17.20 13.16 -0.48
C SER A 3 -16.51 11.85 -0.85
N VAL A 4 -16.83 10.80 -0.09
CA VAL A 4 -16.38 9.44 -0.33
C VAL A 4 -17.62 8.56 -0.41
N PHE A 5 -17.83 7.93 -1.56
CA PHE A 5 -18.94 6.99 -1.77
C PHE A 5 -18.48 5.56 -1.53
N ASN A 6 -19.12 4.85 -0.62
CA ASN A 6 -18.88 3.44 -0.38
C ASN A 6 -19.85 2.60 -1.22
N ASP A 7 -19.31 1.92 -2.25
CA ASP A 7 -20.09 1.08 -3.16
C ASP A 7 -20.65 -0.19 -2.48
N THR A 8 -20.02 -0.62 -1.37
CA THR A 8 -20.46 -1.82 -0.64
C THR A 8 -21.75 -1.57 0.12
N THR A 9 -21.90 -0.38 0.72
CA THR A 9 -23.05 -0.03 1.57
C THR A 9 -23.96 1.02 0.92
N ASN A 10 -23.62 1.50 -0.28
CA ASN A 10 -24.27 2.63 -0.95
C ASN A 10 -24.38 3.88 -0.05
N THR A 11 -23.36 4.11 0.79
CA THR A 11 -23.32 5.23 1.74
C THR A 11 -22.31 6.26 1.29
N THR A 12 -22.69 7.54 1.36
CA THR A 12 -21.78 8.66 1.09
C THR A 12 -21.37 9.32 2.39
N TYR A 13 -20.07 9.53 2.56
CA TYR A 13 -19.49 10.28 3.67
C TYR A 13 -19.02 11.63 3.16
N GLU A 14 -19.39 12.71 3.86
CA GLU A 14 -18.92 14.05 3.53
C GLU A 14 -17.50 14.26 4.05
N LEU A 15 -16.67 14.94 3.25
CA LEU A 15 -15.33 15.38 3.66
C LEU A 15 -15.40 16.84 4.11
N THR A 16 -15.21 17.04 5.41
CA THR A 16 -15.07 18.38 6.00
C THR A 16 -13.59 18.80 5.91
N PRO A 17 -13.29 20.01 5.39
CA PRO A 17 -11.92 20.50 5.34
C PRO A 17 -11.23 20.48 6.72
N ASP A 18 -9.97 20.04 6.73
CA ASP A 18 -9.07 19.94 7.86
C ASP A 18 -9.57 19.01 9.00
N VAL A 19 -10.63 18.22 8.74
CA VAL A 19 -11.16 17.20 9.65
C VAL A 19 -10.96 15.82 9.03
N PRO A 20 -10.17 14.93 9.66
CA PRO A 20 -9.91 13.60 9.12
C PRO A 20 -11.17 12.73 9.18
N LEU A 21 -11.54 12.13 8.04
CA LEU A 21 -12.53 11.06 7.96
C LEU A 21 -11.82 9.71 8.15
N ILE A 22 -12.26 8.94 9.15
CA ILE A 22 -11.72 7.61 9.44
C ILE A 22 -12.76 6.56 9.09
N LEU A 23 -12.41 5.65 8.19
CA LEU A 23 -13.28 4.55 7.76
C LEU A 23 -12.62 3.21 8.08
N GLY A 24 -13.41 2.28 8.59
CA GLY A 24 -12.98 0.93 8.90
C GLY A 24 -14.15 -0.05 8.89
N ARG A 25 -13.99 -1.15 9.62
CA ARG A 25 -14.94 -2.26 9.67
C ARG A 25 -16.34 -1.81 10.05
N LEU A 26 -16.47 -0.91 11.02
CA LEU A 26 -17.78 -0.51 11.53
C LEU A 26 -18.64 0.24 10.50
N GLN A 27 -17.98 0.99 9.62
CA GLN A 27 -18.62 1.80 8.58
C GLN A 27 -18.87 0.98 7.31
N VAL A 28 -18.00 0.02 7.01
CA VAL A 28 -18.04 -0.70 5.72
C VAL A 28 -18.67 -2.09 5.83
N ASN A 29 -18.20 -2.94 6.74
CA ASN A 29 -18.75 -4.28 6.92
C ASN A 29 -18.36 -4.83 8.31
N LYS A 30 -19.32 -4.87 9.24
CA LYS A 30 -19.09 -5.27 10.64
C LYS A 30 -18.56 -6.71 10.80
N GLY A 31 -18.82 -7.59 9.84
CA GLY A 31 -18.50 -9.01 9.90
C GLY A 31 -17.10 -9.39 9.40
N ASP A 32 -16.45 -8.56 8.56
CA ASP A 32 -15.12 -8.92 8.04
C ASP A 32 -14.02 -8.56 9.03
N LEU A 33 -13.47 -9.58 9.70
CA LEU A 33 -12.43 -9.43 10.70
C LEU A 33 -11.07 -8.98 10.12
N ARG A 34 -10.88 -9.05 8.81
CA ARG A 34 -9.69 -8.51 8.14
C ARG A 34 -9.68 -6.98 8.16
N LEU A 35 -10.85 -6.35 8.25
CA LEU A 35 -10.93 -4.91 8.44
C LEU A 35 -10.69 -4.54 9.91
N SER A 36 -9.85 -3.54 10.13
CA SER A 36 -9.68 -2.94 11.47
C SER A 36 -10.97 -2.25 11.91
N ARG A 37 -11.33 -2.34 13.19
CA ARG A 37 -12.58 -1.77 13.74
C ARG A 37 -12.73 -0.29 13.41
N ASN A 38 -11.72 0.51 13.76
CA ASN A 38 -11.71 1.97 13.65
C ASN A 38 -10.44 2.51 12.97
N HIS A 39 -9.62 1.67 12.35
CA HIS A 39 -8.34 2.10 11.77
C HIS A 39 -8.12 1.45 10.40
N GLY A 40 -9.06 1.59 9.46
CA GLY A 40 -8.84 1.15 8.08
C GLY A 40 -8.01 2.17 7.33
N ILE A 41 -8.65 3.27 6.97
CA ILE A 41 -8.08 4.39 6.22
C ILE A 41 -8.44 5.71 6.89
N GLN A 42 -7.53 6.66 6.84
CA GLN A 42 -7.78 8.07 7.13
C GLN A 42 -7.75 8.85 5.81
N ILE A 43 -8.75 9.71 5.61
CA ILE A 43 -8.89 10.57 4.44
C ILE A 43 -9.00 12.01 4.95
N THR A 44 -8.09 12.87 4.52
CA THR A 44 -8.05 14.27 4.95
C THR A 44 -8.21 15.15 3.71
N LEU A 45 -9.23 16.01 3.69
CA LEU A 45 -9.36 17.10 2.72
C LEU A 45 -8.80 18.36 3.36
N LEU A 46 -7.83 19.02 2.75
CA LEU A 46 -7.29 20.29 3.25
C LEU A 46 -8.12 21.48 2.77
N GLY A 47 -8.02 22.62 3.46
CA GLY A 47 -8.66 23.87 3.03
C GLY A 47 -8.26 24.37 1.63
N ASP A 48 -7.10 23.95 1.12
CA ASP A 48 -6.63 24.23 -0.25
C ASP A 48 -7.17 23.24 -1.30
N GLN A 49 -8.11 22.37 -0.91
CA GLN A 49 -8.76 21.35 -1.71
C GLN A 49 -7.88 20.16 -2.12
N ARG A 50 -6.66 20.03 -1.61
CA ARG A 50 -5.88 18.80 -1.74
C ARG A 50 -6.42 17.72 -0.82
N CYS A 51 -6.38 16.47 -1.26
CA CYS A 51 -6.81 15.34 -0.46
C CYS A 51 -5.65 14.39 -0.22
N PHE A 52 -5.52 13.90 1.00
CA PHE A 52 -4.51 12.94 1.40
C PHE A 52 -5.18 11.70 1.98
N VAL A 53 -4.63 10.54 1.66
CA VAL A 53 -5.05 9.25 2.17
C VAL A 53 -3.91 8.58 2.92
N LYS A 54 -4.22 7.94 4.04
CA LYS A 54 -3.26 7.23 4.89
C LYS A 54 -3.85 5.90 5.34
N SER A 55 -3.10 4.82 5.12
CA SER A 55 -3.46 3.50 5.68
C SER A 55 -3.19 3.50 7.18
N MET A 56 -4.22 3.25 7.99
CA MET A 56 -4.08 3.16 9.45
C MET A 56 -4.06 1.70 9.94
N SER A 57 -4.29 0.76 9.02
CA SER A 57 -4.43 -0.67 9.28
C SER A 57 -3.14 -1.43 9.00
N SER A 58 -2.96 -2.58 9.68
CA SER A 58 -1.89 -3.53 9.36
C SER A 58 -2.08 -4.17 7.99
N ASN A 59 -3.32 -4.44 7.59
CA ASN A 59 -3.64 -4.90 6.25
C ASN A 59 -3.45 -3.78 5.23
N PRO A 60 -2.89 -4.09 4.05
CA PRO A 60 -2.63 -3.09 3.02
C PRO A 60 -3.94 -2.56 2.42
N CYS A 61 -4.01 -1.24 2.27
CA CYS A 61 -5.04 -0.56 1.49
C CYS A 61 -4.48 -0.19 0.12
N ILE A 62 -5.35 -0.06 -0.89
CA ILE A 62 -4.96 0.24 -2.27
C ILE A 62 -5.62 1.56 -2.69
N LEU A 63 -4.88 2.41 -3.41
CA LEU A 63 -5.39 3.57 -4.12
C LEU A 63 -5.24 3.30 -5.64
N ASP A 64 -6.37 3.21 -6.34
CA ASP A 64 -6.55 2.69 -7.69
C ASP A 64 -5.94 1.29 -7.90
N ASP A 65 -4.65 1.24 -8.22
CA ASP A 65 -3.90 0.01 -8.46
C ASP A 65 -2.60 -0.06 -7.65
N ALA A 66 -2.34 0.93 -6.78
CA ALA A 66 -1.13 1.02 -5.97
C ALA A 66 -1.41 0.74 -4.49
N ILE A 67 -0.59 -0.09 -3.86
CA ILE A 67 -0.63 -0.30 -2.41
C ILE A 67 -0.16 0.98 -1.72
N LEU A 68 -0.90 1.44 -0.72
CA LEU A 68 -0.51 2.61 0.07
C LEU A 68 0.78 2.32 0.86
N PRO A 69 1.79 3.20 0.76
CA PRO A 69 3.09 3.00 1.38
C PRO A 69 3.00 3.05 2.91
N LYS A 70 3.91 2.32 3.54
CA LYS A 70 4.15 2.35 4.98
C LYS A 70 5.62 2.63 5.23
N LYS A 71 5.90 3.34 6.32
CA LYS A 71 7.25 3.62 6.81
C LYS A 71 7.46 2.89 8.14
N LEU A 72 8.69 2.45 8.38
CA LEU A 72 9.11 1.96 9.70
C LEU A 72 9.48 3.16 10.57
N THR A 73 8.93 3.24 11.77
CA THR A 73 9.31 4.23 12.78
C THR A 73 10.64 3.85 13.45
N ASP A 74 11.27 4.80 14.16
CA ASP A 74 12.49 4.54 14.94
C ASP A 74 12.28 3.47 16.04
N SER A 75 11.03 3.26 16.46
CA SER A 75 10.62 2.19 17.39
C SER A 75 10.37 0.84 16.71
N GLY A 76 10.58 0.72 15.40
CA GLY A 76 10.38 -0.50 14.62
C GLY A 76 8.91 -0.81 14.30
N GLN A 77 7.99 0.16 14.44
CA GLN A 77 6.58 -0.02 14.12
C GLN A 77 6.27 0.47 12.71
N GLU A 78 5.41 -0.24 11.99
CA GLU A 78 4.94 0.22 10.68
C GLU A 78 3.83 1.27 10.85
N GLU A 79 4.02 2.44 10.24
CA GLU A 79 3.02 3.51 10.17
C GLU A 79 2.70 3.81 8.70
N GLY A 80 1.42 4.06 8.38
CA GLY A 80 1.05 4.53 7.05
C GLY A 80 1.73 5.85 6.67
N GLN A 81 2.11 5.98 5.42
CA GLN A 81 2.53 7.25 4.84
C GLN A 81 1.33 7.93 4.15
N GLU A 82 1.24 9.25 4.25
CA GLU A 82 0.24 10.03 3.53
C GLU A 82 0.57 10.10 2.04
N VAL A 83 -0.43 9.84 1.21
CA VAL A 83 -0.36 9.93 -0.25
C VAL A 83 -1.43 10.89 -0.73
N GLU A 84 -1.07 11.79 -1.64
CA GLU A 84 -2.04 12.68 -2.28
C GLU A 84 -2.99 11.88 -3.18
N ALA A 85 -4.29 12.13 -3.03
CA ALA A 85 -5.35 11.50 -3.80
C ALA A 85 -6.10 12.56 -4.63
N PHE A 86 -6.55 12.12 -5.80
CA PHE A 86 -7.17 12.95 -6.82
C PHE A 86 -8.65 12.62 -7.00
N ASP A 87 -9.37 13.56 -7.61
CA ASP A 87 -10.78 13.38 -7.92
C ASP A 87 -11.03 12.13 -8.76
N GLY A 88 -12.05 11.34 -8.38
CA GLY A 88 -12.46 10.14 -9.09
C GLY A 88 -11.67 8.86 -8.78
N GLN A 89 -10.59 8.94 -7.99
CA GLN A 89 -9.80 7.76 -7.61
C GLN A 89 -10.58 6.80 -6.70
N TRP A 90 -10.23 5.52 -6.78
CA TRP A 90 -10.79 4.46 -5.95
C TRP A 90 -9.85 4.10 -4.81
N ILE A 91 -10.40 3.91 -3.62
CA ILE A 91 -9.69 3.40 -2.46
C ILE A 91 -10.29 2.04 -2.13
N TYR A 92 -9.45 1.02 -1.95
CA TYR A 92 -9.87 -0.31 -1.54
C TYR A 92 -9.26 -0.64 -0.18
N LEU A 93 -10.11 -1.04 0.76
CA LEU A 93 -9.65 -1.29 2.13
C LEU A 93 -8.86 -2.58 2.30
N LEU A 94 -8.91 -3.49 1.31
CA LEU A 94 -8.18 -4.75 1.29
C LEU A 94 -7.76 -5.12 -0.14
N PRO A 95 -6.74 -5.99 -0.31
CA PRO A 95 -6.32 -6.51 -1.60
C PRO A 95 -7.44 -7.19 -2.40
N GLY A 96 -7.28 -7.21 -3.73
CA GLY A 96 -8.28 -7.79 -4.63
C GLY A 96 -9.48 -6.87 -4.91
N LYS A 97 -9.30 -5.55 -4.73
CA LYS A 97 -10.32 -4.52 -5.00
C LYS A 97 -11.61 -4.69 -4.18
N THR A 98 -11.48 -5.26 -2.98
CA THR A 98 -12.61 -5.41 -2.05
C THR A 98 -12.84 -4.14 -1.24
N TYR A 99 -14.11 -3.90 -0.88
CA TYR A 99 -14.55 -2.70 -0.17
C TYR A 99 -14.18 -1.39 -0.88
N PRO A 100 -14.63 -1.22 -2.13
CA PRO A 100 -14.34 -0.04 -2.93
C PRO A 100 -15.03 1.22 -2.37
N LEU A 101 -14.23 2.28 -2.27
CA LEU A 101 -14.62 3.62 -1.88
C LEU A 101 -14.23 4.59 -3.01
N ARG A 102 -15.18 5.34 -3.57
CA ARG A 102 -14.91 6.31 -4.63
C ARG A 102 -14.75 7.70 -4.06
N LEU A 103 -13.60 8.33 -4.33
CA LEU A 103 -13.33 9.69 -3.93
C LEU A 103 -13.95 10.68 -4.92
N THR A 104 -14.66 11.68 -4.42
CA THR A 104 -15.16 12.82 -5.20
C THR A 104 -14.68 14.09 -4.53
N LEU A 105 -13.81 14.83 -5.19
CA LEU A 105 -13.24 16.06 -4.65
C LEU A 105 -13.97 17.28 -5.21
N PRO A 106 -14.06 18.39 -4.45
CA PRO A 106 -14.45 19.64 -5.06
C PRO A 106 -13.46 19.95 -6.18
N LYS A 107 -13.96 20.44 -7.31
CA LYS A 107 -13.15 20.81 -8.46
C LYS A 107 -12.21 21.95 -8.05
N ALA A 108 -11.05 21.61 -7.52
CA ALA A 108 -10.00 22.56 -7.22
C ALA A 108 -9.58 23.17 -8.55
N MET A 109 -9.59 24.51 -8.65
CA MET A 109 -9.06 25.20 -9.81
C MET A 109 -7.59 24.81 -9.91
N THR A 110 -7.27 23.85 -10.78
CA THR A 110 -5.91 23.61 -11.21
C THR A 110 -5.46 24.91 -11.85
N THR A 111 -4.79 25.78 -11.10
CA THR A 111 -3.85 26.71 -11.70
C THR A 111 -2.74 25.82 -12.25
N PRO A 112 -2.68 25.59 -13.57
CA PRO A 112 -1.60 24.79 -14.13
C PRO A 112 -0.29 25.44 -13.70
N THR A 113 0.56 24.68 -13.02
CA THR A 113 1.89 25.16 -12.67
C THR A 113 2.57 25.58 -13.98
N PRO A 114 2.97 26.85 -14.15
CA PRO A 114 3.60 27.27 -15.39
C PRO A 114 4.88 26.46 -15.56
N ARG A 115 4.87 25.54 -16.55
CA ARG A 115 6.06 24.81 -16.93
C ARG A 115 7.05 25.85 -17.41
N LYS A 116 8.20 25.97 -16.73
CA LYS A 116 9.33 26.73 -17.28
C LYS A 116 9.57 26.18 -18.69
N PRO A 117 9.59 27.02 -19.74
CA PRO A 117 9.94 26.54 -21.06
C PRO A 117 11.32 25.88 -20.96
N LEU A 118 11.42 24.64 -21.43
CA LEU A 118 12.69 23.97 -21.61
C LEU A 118 13.47 24.85 -22.59
N MET A 119 14.41 25.66 -22.10
CA MET A 119 15.33 26.36 -22.99
C MET A 119 16.06 25.27 -23.76
N GLY A 120 15.80 25.20 -25.06
CA GLY A 120 16.42 24.23 -25.94
C GLY A 120 17.93 24.34 -25.78
N HIS A 121 18.55 23.24 -25.37
CA HIS A 121 19.97 23.05 -25.59
C HIS A 121 20.19 23.16 -27.10
N GLN A 122 20.74 24.30 -27.54
CA GLN A 122 21.25 24.45 -28.89
C GLN A 122 22.33 23.39 -29.05
N THR A 123 22.08 22.42 -29.92
CA THR A 123 23.10 21.53 -30.44
C THR A 123 24.00 22.39 -31.31
N GLU A 124 25.18 22.74 -30.79
CA GLU A 124 26.28 23.22 -31.62
C GLU A 124 26.60 22.10 -32.61
N THR A 125 26.13 22.28 -33.84
CA THR A 125 26.49 21.41 -34.95
C THR A 125 27.87 21.85 -35.38
N TYR A 126 28.91 21.16 -34.89
CA TYR A 126 30.27 21.32 -35.40
C TYR A 126 30.29 20.83 -36.86
N THR A 127 30.28 21.78 -37.80
CA THR A 127 30.66 21.53 -39.19
C THR A 127 32.15 21.21 -39.21
N TYR A 128 32.49 19.94 -39.49
CA TYR A 128 33.86 19.54 -39.81
C TYR A 128 34.21 20.09 -41.18
N ASP A 129 35.20 20.99 -41.20
CA ASP A 129 35.90 21.43 -42.40
C ASP A 129 36.87 20.31 -42.81
N ASP A 130 36.78 19.89 -44.08
CA ASP A 130 37.67 18.93 -44.72
C ASP A 130 39.07 19.54 -44.80
N SER A 131 40.06 18.93 -44.13
CA SER A 131 41.47 19.16 -44.44
C SER A 131 42.31 17.97 -44.00
N ASP A 132 42.93 17.36 -45.01
CA ASP A 132 43.98 16.34 -44.95
C ASP A 132 45.05 16.59 -43.88
N ASP A 133 45.50 15.51 -43.23
CA ASP A 133 46.89 15.04 -43.25
C ASP A 133 47.34 14.35 -41.93
N SER A 134 47.89 13.15 -42.09
CA SER A 134 48.96 12.50 -41.29
C SER A 134 48.73 11.97 -39.84
N GLY A 135 49.16 10.71 -39.65
CA GLY A 135 49.78 10.20 -38.41
C GLY A 135 48.89 9.33 -37.52
N GLU A 136 48.96 8.01 -37.58
CA GLU A 136 49.89 7.13 -36.82
C GLU A 136 49.42 6.81 -35.39
N ASN A 137 49.07 5.53 -35.19
CA ASN A 137 49.04 4.70 -33.97
C ASN A 137 48.57 5.28 -32.63
N GLY A 138 47.55 4.63 -32.06
CA GLY A 138 47.15 4.81 -30.66
C GLY A 138 46.06 3.83 -30.24
N ASP A 139 46.41 2.55 -30.22
CA ASP A 139 45.65 1.46 -29.59
C ASP A 139 45.35 1.80 -28.11
N MET A 140 44.08 1.94 -27.70
CA MET A 140 43.73 2.00 -26.28
C MET A 140 42.32 1.48 -25.99
N ALA A 141 42.30 0.15 -25.78
CA ALA A 141 41.57 -0.61 -24.76
C ALA A 141 40.07 -0.37 -24.55
N GLU A 142 39.29 -1.35 -25.03
CA GLU A 142 37.98 -1.72 -24.51
C GLU A 142 38.04 -1.97 -22.99
N GLN A 143 37.36 -1.15 -22.18
CA GLN A 143 37.03 -1.51 -20.81
C GLN A 143 35.76 -2.36 -20.79
N ARG A 144 35.95 -3.66 -20.95
CA ARG A 144 35.04 -4.69 -20.43
C ARG A 144 35.31 -4.84 -18.94
N SER A 145 34.33 -4.53 -18.11
CA SER A 145 34.33 -4.91 -16.70
C SER A 145 33.60 -6.24 -16.55
N ASP A 146 34.31 -7.33 -16.84
CA ASP A 146 34.03 -8.67 -16.30
C ASP A 146 34.82 -8.81 -15.00
N SER A 147 34.13 -8.91 -13.87
CA SER A 147 34.73 -9.27 -12.59
C SER A 147 34.24 -10.65 -12.17
N LEU A 148 35.18 -11.58 -12.31
CA LEU A 148 35.15 -12.99 -11.99
C LEU A 148 34.69 -13.35 -10.56
N LEU A 149 33.95 -14.45 -10.49
CA LEU A 149 34.17 -15.65 -9.66
C LEU A 149 34.95 -15.46 -8.33
N HIS A 150 34.25 -15.77 -7.23
CA HIS A 150 34.89 -16.41 -6.09
C HIS A 150 34.16 -17.73 -5.81
N ASP A 151 34.84 -18.81 -6.16
CA ASP A 151 34.60 -20.16 -5.69
C ASP A 151 34.76 -20.19 -4.16
N ILE A 152 33.76 -20.71 -3.46
CA ILE A 152 33.95 -21.42 -2.19
C ILE A 152 33.06 -22.65 -2.29
N ASP A 153 33.70 -23.79 -2.56
CA ASP A 153 33.09 -25.10 -2.58
C ASP A 153 33.61 -25.93 -1.40
N MET A 154 32.78 -26.89 -1.00
CA MET A 154 33.02 -28.01 -0.07
C MET A 154 33.09 -27.71 1.44
N ASP A 155 32.10 -28.23 2.19
CA ASP A 155 32.33 -29.53 2.82
C ASP A 155 31.01 -30.26 3.14
N GLN A 156 31.02 -31.57 2.87
CA GLN A 156 29.94 -32.52 3.08
C GLN A 156 30.02 -33.08 4.51
N GLY A 157 28.87 -33.30 5.13
CA GLY A 157 28.74 -34.05 6.38
C GLY A 157 27.40 -34.76 6.40
N GLU A 158 27.35 -35.91 5.76
CA GLU A 158 26.30 -36.91 5.89
C GLU A 158 26.29 -37.45 7.32
N GLU A 159 25.15 -37.43 8.01
CA GLU A 159 24.78 -38.53 8.92
C GLU A 159 23.26 -38.72 8.91
N ASP A 160 22.92 -39.99 8.76
CA ASP A 160 21.65 -40.60 8.45
C ASP A 160 21.11 -41.22 9.75
N VAL A 161 19.95 -40.81 10.26
CA VAL A 161 19.20 -41.58 11.27
C VAL A 161 17.70 -41.46 11.02
N SER A 162 17.17 -42.52 10.41
CA SER A 162 15.76 -42.90 10.42
C SER A 162 15.33 -43.39 11.82
N VAL A 163 14.25 -42.87 12.42
CA VAL A 163 13.28 -43.67 13.21
C VAL A 163 11.89 -43.01 13.27
N SER A 164 10.91 -43.79 12.84
CA SER A 164 9.46 -43.76 13.06
C SER A 164 8.90 -43.21 14.38
N GLY A 165 7.75 -42.53 14.30
CA GLY A 165 6.91 -42.22 15.46
C GLY A 165 5.51 -41.71 15.11
N LEU A 166 4.61 -42.62 14.69
CA LEU A 166 3.17 -42.42 14.72
C LEU A 166 2.67 -42.35 16.18
N SER A 167 1.86 -41.35 16.51
CA SER A 167 0.88 -41.32 17.62
C SER A 167 0.10 -40.00 17.48
N SER A 168 -1.15 -39.91 17.00
CA SER A 168 -2.40 -40.61 17.36
C SER A 168 -2.74 -40.55 18.84
N THR A 169 -3.29 -39.41 19.28
CA THR A 169 -4.48 -39.43 20.15
C THR A 169 -5.46 -38.32 19.76
N PRO A 170 -6.63 -38.68 19.20
CA PRO A 170 -7.88 -37.94 19.31
C PRO A 170 -8.54 -38.27 20.67
N SER A 171 -9.77 -37.79 20.89
CA SER A 171 -10.68 -38.03 22.05
C SER A 171 -10.64 -36.90 23.09
N SER A 172 -11.72 -36.30 23.57
CA SER A 172 -13.13 -36.66 23.46
C SER A 172 -14.02 -35.45 23.76
N ILE A 173 -15.12 -35.41 23.01
CA ILE A 173 -16.35 -34.67 23.24
C ILE A 173 -17.10 -35.43 24.36
N VAL A 174 -17.68 -34.74 25.35
CA VAL A 174 -18.93 -35.15 26.03
C VAL A 174 -19.65 -33.88 26.54
N SER A 175 -20.86 -33.69 26.03
CA SER A 175 -21.90 -32.77 26.49
C SER A 175 -22.63 -33.31 27.71
N THR A 176 -23.13 -32.43 28.60
CA THR A 176 -24.26 -32.66 29.52
C THR A 176 -24.72 -31.28 30.05
N GLU A 177 -25.84 -30.73 29.54
CA GLU A 177 -27.16 -30.57 30.22
C GLU A 177 -27.20 -29.41 31.24
N SER A 178 -27.95 -28.33 30.98
CA SER A 178 -29.35 -28.06 31.39
C SER A 178 -29.55 -27.54 32.82
N SER A 179 -30.05 -26.31 32.93
CA SER A 179 -30.99 -25.74 33.94
C SER A 179 -31.08 -24.23 33.62
N LEU A 180 -32.18 -23.59 33.20
CA LEU A 180 -33.62 -23.78 33.40
C LEU A 180 -34.01 -23.88 34.88
N ILE A 181 -33.93 -22.75 35.59
CA ILE A 181 -34.82 -22.33 36.68
C ILE A 181 -34.48 -20.89 37.07
N GLY A 182 -35.49 -20.08 37.41
CA GLY A 182 -35.33 -18.71 37.89
C GLY A 182 -36.61 -17.90 37.73
N ASP A 183 -37.64 -18.35 38.45
CA ASP A 183 -39.01 -17.85 38.48
C ASP A 183 -39.20 -16.34 38.73
N GLU A 184 -40.33 -15.88 38.19
CA GLU A 184 -41.33 -14.94 38.70
C GLU A 184 -40.91 -13.80 39.65
N SER A 185 -41.30 -12.58 39.27
CA SER A 185 -41.96 -11.69 40.22
C SER A 185 -42.90 -10.73 39.49
N TRP A 186 -44.20 -11.03 39.54
CA TRP A 186 -45.27 -10.04 39.39
C TRP A 186 -45.43 -9.33 40.73
N SER A 187 -45.66 -8.01 40.72
CA SER A 187 -46.34 -7.32 41.81
C SER A 187 -47.07 -6.12 41.22
N ASP A 188 -48.36 -6.07 41.55
CA ASP A 188 -49.42 -5.10 41.22
C ASP A 188 -49.01 -3.64 41.03
#